data_AF-A0A2G8KQC9-F1
#
_entry.id   AF-A0A2G8KQC9-F1
#
_cell.length_a   1.000
_cell.length_b   1.000
_cell.length_c   1.000
_cell.angle_alpha   90.00
_cell.angle_beta   90.00
_cell.angle_gamma   90.00
#
_symmetry.space_group_name_H-M   'P 1'
#
loop_
_entity.id
_entity.type
_entity.pdbx_description
1 polymer ?
#
loop_
_entity_poly.entity_id
_entity_poly.type
_entity_poly.pdbx_seq_one_letter_code
_entity_poly.pdbx_strand_id
1 'polypeptide(L)'
;MEIRIRASRRNGWGSLRGSVHPTRHAFPVCKSLFGRIPGRMAVPLKDIVDHNTLLEDGHVFMGFSKDGQFVISYTLVLDFGEDSAMPCYSYKLHWWKFRDRQPMVKVSEIQLFAEEKISLALHLAVCSWPTDDTKILVYGW
;
A
#
# COMPACT_ATOMS: atom_id res chain seq x y z
N MET A 1 12.12 -2.05 -9.73
CA MET A 1 11.39 -1.43 -8.62
C MET A 1 12.02 -1.97 -7.35
N GLU A 2 12.59 -1.12 -6.51
CA GLU A 2 13.29 -1.55 -5.30
C GLU A 2 12.45 -1.13 -4.08
N ILE A 3 12.21 -2.06 -3.15
CA ILE A 3 11.37 -1.81 -1.98
C ILE A 3 12.28 -1.68 -0.78
N ARG A 4 12.20 -0.54 -0.10
CA ARG A 4 12.93 -0.33 1.14
C ARG A 4 11.98 -0.53 2.31
N ILE A 5 12.21 -1.59 3.08
CA ILE A 5 11.42 -1.95 4.25
C ILE A 5 12.20 -1.51 5.49
N ARG A 6 11.53 -0.83 6.43
CA ARG A 6 12.13 -0.45 7.71
C ARG A 6 11.17 -0.77 8.86
N ALA A 7 11.51 -1.78 9.65
CA ALA A 7 10.89 -2.00 10.96
C ALA A 7 11.60 -1.13 12.02
N SER A 8 10.87 -0.58 12.98
CA SER A 8 11.43 0.24 14.07
C SER A 8 10.88 -0.19 15.42
N ARG A 9 11.76 -0.65 16.31
CA ARG A 9 11.46 -0.83 17.75
C ARG A 9 11.53 0.53 18.44
N ARG A 10 10.42 1.00 19.01
CA ARG A 10 10.37 2.26 19.78
C ARG A 10 11.04 2.07 21.15
N ASN A 11 12.04 2.90 21.44
CA ASN A 11 12.29 3.44 22.76
C ASN A 11 12.50 4.96 22.59
N GLY A 12 11.66 5.78 23.23
CA GLY A 12 11.85 7.23 23.31
C GLY A 12 10.69 8.04 22.73
N TRP A 13 9.97 8.72 23.61
CA TRP A 13 8.97 9.74 23.26
C TRP A 13 9.69 10.98 22.71
N GLY A 14 9.68 11.13 21.39
CA GLY A 14 10.03 12.37 20.70
C GLY A 14 8.79 12.93 20.00
N SER A 15 8.29 14.07 20.48
CA SER A 15 7.21 14.81 19.84
C SER A 15 7.63 15.27 18.44
N LEU A 16 7.26 14.52 17.40
CA LEU A 16 7.36 14.97 16.00
C LEU A 16 6.29 16.04 15.74
N ARG A 17 6.64 17.31 16.04
CA ARG A 17 5.89 18.45 15.53
C ARG A 17 6.19 18.59 14.03
N GLY A 18 5.31 18.01 13.21
CA GLY A 18 5.28 18.30 11.78
C GLY A 18 4.99 19.77 11.55
N SER A 19 5.91 20.47 10.89
CA SER A 19 5.72 21.83 10.43
C SER A 19 4.81 21.82 9.20
N VAL A 20 3.73 22.61 9.22
CA VAL A 20 2.79 22.78 8.07
C VAL A 20 3.37 23.73 6.99
N HIS A 21 4.66 24.07 7.07
CA HIS A 21 5.27 24.92 6.06
C HIS A 21 5.40 24.16 4.73
N PRO A 22 4.85 24.70 3.63
CA PRO A 22 5.11 24.18 2.30
C PRO A 22 6.62 24.20 2.06
N THR A 23 7.22 23.04 1.77
CA THR A 23 8.60 22.97 1.35
C THR A 23 8.74 23.67 0.00
N ARG A 24 9.89 24.30 -0.27
CA ARG A 24 10.17 25.01 -1.54
C ARG A 24 10.02 24.15 -2.81
N HIS A 25 9.87 22.84 -2.66
CA HIS A 25 9.64 21.88 -3.73
C HIS A 25 8.21 21.31 -3.75
N ALA A 26 7.28 21.88 -2.98
CA ALA A 26 5.87 21.61 -3.15
C ALA A 26 5.48 22.13 -4.53
N PHE A 27 5.32 21.21 -5.50
CA PHE A 27 4.68 21.51 -6.77
C PHE A 27 3.40 22.30 -6.48
N PRO A 28 3.08 23.35 -7.26
CA PRO A 28 1.81 24.04 -7.09
C PRO A 28 0.72 22.98 -7.19
N VAL A 29 0.08 22.69 -6.06
CA VAL A 29 -1.14 21.89 -6.02
C VAL A 29 -2.09 22.69 -6.89
N CYS A 30 -2.31 22.23 -8.12
CA CYS A 30 -3.31 22.83 -9.00
C CYS A 30 -4.58 22.90 -8.16
N LYS A 31 -4.99 24.14 -7.80
CA LYS A 31 -6.32 24.40 -7.26
C LYS A 31 -7.27 23.75 -8.28
N SER A 32 -7.92 22.68 -7.87
CA SER A 32 -8.40 21.63 -8.77
C SER A 32 -9.10 22.18 -10.01
N LEU A 33 -8.62 21.80 -11.21
CA LEU A 33 -9.33 22.06 -12.48
C LEU A 33 -10.77 21.51 -12.47
N PHE A 34 -11.03 20.53 -11.62
CA PHE A 34 -12.35 19.99 -11.35
C PHE A 34 -12.62 20.07 -9.85
N GLY A 35 -13.54 20.96 -9.41
CA GLY A 35 -13.95 21.03 -7.99
C GLY A 35 -14.55 19.74 -7.44
N ARG A 36 -14.87 18.78 -8.32
CA ARG A 36 -15.27 17.40 -8.00
C ARG A 36 -14.84 16.47 -9.14
N ILE A 37 -14.40 15.27 -8.81
CA ILE A 37 -14.15 14.21 -9.81
C ILE A 37 -15.46 13.92 -10.55
N PRO A 38 -15.52 14.06 -11.88
CA PRO A 38 -16.72 13.71 -12.65
C PRO A 38 -17.09 12.24 -12.42
N GLY A 39 -18.37 11.93 -12.15
CA GLY A 39 -18.81 10.56 -11.85
C GLY A 39 -18.45 9.53 -12.94
N ARG A 40 -18.30 9.97 -14.20
CA ARG A 40 -17.81 9.14 -15.31
C ARG A 40 -16.39 8.59 -15.13
N MET A 41 -15.61 9.16 -14.20
CA MET A 41 -14.25 8.75 -13.84
C MET A 41 -14.23 7.87 -12.58
N ALA A 42 -15.39 7.60 -11.95
CA ALA A 42 -15.49 6.66 -10.85
C ALA A 42 -15.74 5.26 -11.43
N VAL A 43 -14.90 4.30 -11.03
CA VAL A 43 -15.03 2.90 -11.42
C VAL A 43 -15.19 2.07 -10.14
N PRO A 44 -16.30 1.34 -9.97
CA PRO A 44 -16.47 0.44 -8.83
C PRO A 44 -15.42 -0.66 -8.85
N LEU A 45 -14.82 -0.95 -7.69
CA LEU A 45 -13.76 -1.95 -7.59
C LEU A 45 -14.21 -3.35 -8.07
N LYS A 46 -15.47 -3.70 -7.79
CA LYS A 46 -16.12 -4.95 -8.25
C LYS A 46 -16.19 -5.12 -9.76
N ASP A 47 -16.08 -4.03 -10.52
CA ASP A 47 -16.14 -4.07 -11.99
C ASP A 47 -14.74 -4.26 -12.60
N ILE A 48 -13.68 -4.08 -11.82
CA ILE A 48 -12.28 -4.12 -12.28
C ILE A 48 -11.39 -5.10 -11.48
N VAL A 49 -11.95 -5.83 -10.53
CA VAL A 49 -11.27 -6.89 -9.80
C VAL A 49 -12.15 -8.13 -9.86
N ASP A 50 -11.54 -9.29 -10.10
CA ASP A 50 -12.28 -10.54 -10.12
C ASP A 50 -12.89 -10.88 -8.76
N HIS A 51 -13.95 -11.69 -8.79
CA HIS A 51 -14.75 -11.98 -7.61
C HIS A 51 -13.96 -12.71 -6.52
N ASN A 52 -13.08 -13.64 -6.92
CA ASN A 52 -12.29 -14.44 -5.99
C ASN A 52 -11.27 -13.56 -5.27
N THR A 53 -10.57 -12.68 -5.99
CA THR A 53 -9.66 -11.69 -5.39
C THR A 53 -10.38 -10.80 -4.36
N LEU A 54 -11.63 -10.40 -4.64
CA LEU A 54 -12.38 -9.51 -3.75
C LEU A 54 -12.95 -10.18 -2.52
N LEU A 55 -13.45 -11.42 -2.64
CA LEU A 55 -14.19 -12.08 -1.57
C LEU A 55 -13.40 -13.18 -0.86
N GLU A 56 -12.50 -13.87 -1.55
CA GLU A 56 -11.83 -15.07 -1.04
C GLU A 56 -10.40 -14.75 -0.61
N ASP A 57 -9.64 -14.02 -1.43
CA ASP A 57 -8.21 -13.80 -1.21
C ASP A 57 -7.88 -12.73 -0.15
N GLY A 58 -8.89 -12.00 0.35
CA GLY A 58 -8.73 -11.06 1.46
C GLY A 58 -7.86 -9.84 1.15
N HIS A 59 -7.89 -9.34 -0.10
CA HIS A 59 -7.12 -8.16 -0.50
C HIS A 59 -7.64 -6.86 0.13
N VAL A 60 -6.73 -6.10 0.76
CA VAL A 60 -6.97 -4.74 1.25
C VAL A 60 -6.34 -3.75 0.29
N PHE A 61 -7.16 -3.05 -0.50
CA PHE A 61 -6.72 -2.05 -1.48
C PHE A 61 -6.35 -0.72 -0.80
N MET A 62 -5.13 -0.25 -1.04
CA MET A 62 -4.55 0.93 -0.39
C MET A 62 -4.64 2.19 -1.25
N GLY A 63 -4.77 2.04 -2.56
CA GLY A 63 -4.91 3.15 -3.51
C GLY A 63 -3.96 3.07 -4.69
N PHE A 64 -3.86 4.17 -5.43
CA PHE A 64 -3.05 4.27 -6.64
C PHE A 64 -1.58 4.61 -6.34
N SER A 65 -0.68 4.14 -7.20
CA SER A 65 0.68 4.70 -7.32
C SER A 65 0.61 6.18 -7.73
N LYS A 66 1.70 6.93 -7.47
CA LYS A 66 1.79 8.37 -7.75
C LYS A 66 1.49 8.71 -9.22
N ASP A 67 1.87 7.84 -10.15
CA ASP A 67 1.63 7.99 -11.59
C ASP A 67 0.26 7.45 -12.06
N GLY A 68 -0.52 6.86 -11.16
CA GLY A 68 -1.85 6.29 -11.45
C GLY A 68 -1.82 4.99 -12.26
N GLN A 69 -0.65 4.44 -12.59
CA GLN A 69 -0.56 3.22 -13.42
C GLN A 69 -0.90 1.94 -12.66
N PHE A 70 -0.68 1.94 -11.35
CA PHE A 70 -0.88 0.77 -10.51
C PHE A 70 -1.84 1.07 -9.36
N VAL A 71 -2.62 0.06 -8.98
CA VAL A 71 -3.29 0.02 -7.69
C VAL A 71 -2.52 -0.94 -6.79
N ILE A 72 -2.31 -0.52 -5.54
CA ILE A 72 -1.57 -1.29 -4.53
C ILE A 72 -2.59 -1.91 -3.57
N SER A 73 -2.39 -3.18 -3.23
CA SER A 73 -3.14 -3.87 -2.18
C SER A 73 -2.21 -4.74 -1.35
N TYR A 74 -2.60 -5.11 -0.13
CA TYR A 74 -1.93 -6.16 0.61
C TYR A 74 -2.87 -7.29 0.99
N THR A 75 -2.31 -8.47 1.26
CA THR A 75 -3.00 -9.58 1.92
C THR A 75 -2.28 -9.94 3.21
N LEU A 76 -3.02 -10.52 4.15
CA LEU A 76 -2.52 -11.00 5.43
C LEU A 76 -2.84 -12.47 5.57
N VAL A 77 -1.82 -13.29 5.74
CA VAL A 77 -1.93 -14.73 5.96
C VAL A 77 -1.47 -15.04 7.38
N LEU A 78 -2.30 -15.75 8.13
CA LEU A 78 -1.94 -16.31 9.43
C LEU A 78 -1.28 -17.67 9.20
N ASP A 79 -0.04 -17.79 9.60
CA ASP A 79 0.72 -19.04 9.58
C ASP A 79 0.83 -19.61 11.00
N PHE A 80 0.38 -20.85 11.15
CA PHE A 80 0.50 -21.64 12.37
C PHE A 80 1.50 -22.75 12.07
N GLY A 81 2.79 -22.41 12.05
CA GLY A 81 3.84 -23.39 11.74
C GLY A 81 3.77 -24.60 12.69
N GLU A 82 4.09 -25.79 12.18
CA GLU A 82 3.98 -27.07 12.92
C GLU A 82 4.69 -27.05 14.30
N ASP A 83 5.75 -26.25 14.45
CA ASP A 83 6.56 -26.15 15.67
C ASP A 83 6.34 -24.88 16.51
N SER A 84 5.41 -23.99 16.12
CA SER A 84 5.21 -22.71 16.82
C SER A 84 3.89 -22.64 17.57
N ALA A 85 3.94 -22.45 18.88
CA ALA A 85 2.76 -22.26 19.73
C ALA A 85 2.05 -20.90 19.52
N MET A 86 2.65 -19.98 18.75
CA MET A 86 2.09 -18.65 18.48
C MET A 86 1.90 -18.41 16.98
N PRO A 87 0.79 -17.75 16.58
CA PRO A 87 0.54 -17.40 15.18
C PRO A 87 1.60 -16.42 14.66
N CYS A 88 2.00 -16.61 13.41
CA CYS A 88 2.86 -15.69 12.66
C CYS A 88 2.04 -14.99 11.57
N TYR A 89 2.16 -13.66 11.49
CA TYR A 89 1.46 -12.84 10.51
C TYR A 89 2.35 -12.58 9.30
N SER A 90 1.95 -13.08 8.15
CA SER A 90 2.65 -12.95 6.88
C SER A 90 1.93 -11.94 5.97
N TYR A 91 2.64 -10.90 5.55
CA TYR A 91 2.08 -9.84 4.70
C TYR A 91 2.62 -9.94 3.28
N LYS A 92 1.73 -9.89 2.29
CA LYS A 92 2.14 -9.79 0.88
C LYS A 92 1.61 -8.49 0.29
N LEU A 93 2.47 -7.78 -0.42
CA LEU A 93 2.12 -6.58 -1.16
C LEU A 93 1.96 -6.91 -2.64
N HIS A 94 0.92 -6.37 -3.27
CA HIS A 94 0.53 -6.68 -4.64
C HIS A 94 0.38 -5.42 -5.48
N TRP A 95 0.84 -5.50 -6.73
CA TRP A 95 0.68 -4.47 -7.74
C TRP A 95 -0.30 -4.93 -8.79
N TRP A 96 -1.30 -4.10 -9.03
CA TRP A 96 -2.33 -4.31 -10.03
C TRP A 96 -2.18 -3.26 -11.11
N LYS A 97 -1.93 -3.66 -12.36
CA LYS A 97 -1.92 -2.72 -13.48
C LYS A 97 -3.34 -2.23 -13.72
N PHE A 98 -3.57 -0.94 -13.49
CA PHE A 98 -4.85 -0.32 -13.73
C PHE A 98 -5.10 -0.14 -15.22
N ARG A 99 -6.32 -0.44 -15.65
CA ARG A 99 -6.80 -0.23 -17.01
C ARG A 99 -8.19 0.34 -16.91
N ASP A 100 -8.44 1.43 -17.62
CA ASP A 100 -9.73 2.12 -17.53
C ASP A 100 -10.88 1.15 -17.89
N ARG A 101 -11.81 0.96 -16.96
CA ARG A 101 -13.00 0.10 -17.08
C ARG A 101 -12.73 -1.35 -17.52
N GLN A 102 -11.51 -1.84 -17.34
CA GLN A 102 -11.13 -3.22 -17.62
C GLN A 102 -10.66 -3.90 -16.33
N PRO A 103 -10.78 -5.23 -16.23
CA PRO A 103 -10.18 -5.98 -15.14
C PRO A 103 -8.69 -5.64 -14.98
N MET A 104 -8.30 -5.33 -13.75
CA MET A 104 -6.91 -5.11 -13.39
C MET A 104 -6.15 -6.42 -13.46
N VAL A 105 -4.87 -6.32 -13.81
CA VAL A 105 -3.99 -7.49 -13.92
C VAL A 105 -2.94 -7.41 -12.82
N LYS A 106 -2.83 -8.45 -11.99
CA LYS A 106 -1.74 -8.57 -11.01
C LYS A 106 -0.41 -8.67 -11.77
N VAL A 107 0.52 -7.75 -11.52
CA VAL A 107 1.83 -7.69 -12.19
C VAL A 107 3.00 -7.98 -11.26
N SER A 108 2.81 -7.88 -9.95
CA SER A 108 3.85 -8.22 -8.97
C SER A 108 3.21 -8.57 -7.63
N GLU A 109 3.85 -9.50 -6.92
CA GLU A 109 3.54 -9.91 -5.55
C GLU A 109 4.87 -10.04 -4.80
N ILE A 110 4.96 -9.44 -3.61
CA ILE A 110 6.19 -9.41 -2.82
C ILE A 110 5.87 -9.62 -1.35
N GLN A 111 6.59 -10.55 -0.72
CA GLN A 111 6.53 -10.78 0.72
C GLN A 111 7.13 -9.59 1.47
N LEU A 112 6.35 -8.96 2.34
CA LEU A 112 6.83 -7.93 3.25
C LEU A 112 7.40 -8.57 4.51
N PHE A 113 8.44 -7.93 5.06
CA PHE A 113 9.06 -8.33 6.33
C PHE A 113 9.48 -9.81 6.36
N ALA A 114 9.95 -10.36 5.23
CA ALA A 114 10.20 -11.79 5.06
C ALA A 114 11.15 -12.39 6.12
N GLU A 115 12.03 -11.59 6.71
CA GLU A 115 13.00 -12.00 7.72
C GLU A 115 12.51 -11.81 9.17
N GLU A 116 11.29 -11.29 9.37
CA GLU A 116 10.74 -10.95 10.69
C GLU A 116 9.58 -11.88 11.06
N LYS A 117 9.61 -12.40 12.29
CA LYS A 117 8.48 -13.13 12.87
C LYS A 117 7.52 -12.15 13.52
N ILE A 118 6.44 -11.83 12.82
CA ILE A 118 5.44 -10.88 13.29
C ILE A 118 4.39 -11.64 14.10
N SER A 119 4.26 -11.34 15.38
CA SER A 119 3.31 -12.01 16.30
C SER A 119 1.98 -11.27 16.48
N LEU A 120 1.84 -10.07 15.91
CA LEU A 120 0.64 -9.23 16.02
C LEU A 120 0.26 -8.64 14.66
N ALA A 121 -1.03 -8.37 14.47
CA ALA A 121 -1.50 -7.64 13.30
C ALA A 121 -0.90 -6.22 13.28
N LEU A 122 -0.30 -5.83 12.15
CA LEU A 122 0.34 -4.54 11.93
C LEU A 122 -0.61 -3.61 11.20
N HIS A 123 -0.54 -2.34 11.54
CA HIS A 123 -1.09 -1.30 10.68
C HIS A 123 -0.06 -0.91 9.63
N LEU A 124 -0.45 -0.97 8.35
CA LEU A 124 0.46 -0.68 7.23
C LEU A 124 0.23 0.71 6.64
N ALA A 125 1.33 1.39 6.36
CA ALA A 125 1.38 2.60 5.55
C ALA A 125 2.31 2.39 4.35
N VAL A 126 1.85 2.77 3.16
CA VAL A 126 2.65 2.78 1.92
C VAL A 126 2.87 4.21 1.48
N CYS A 127 4.14 4.57 1.28
CA CYS A 127 4.55 5.92 0.92
C CYS A 127 5.37 5.90 -0.37
N SER A 128 5.13 6.87 -1.24
CA SER A 128 5.95 7.13 -2.44
C SER A 128 6.90 8.29 -2.18
N TRP A 129 8.08 8.26 -2.80
CA TRP A 129 9.01 9.37 -2.74
C TRP A 129 8.54 10.52 -3.67
N PRO A 130 8.81 11.78 -3.32
CA PRO A 130 8.46 12.91 -4.19
C PRO A 130 9.18 12.88 -5.54
N THR A 131 10.44 12.43 -5.57
CA THR A 131 11.34 12.53 -6.72
C THR A 131 11.78 11.19 -7.31
N ASP A 132 11.50 10.07 -6.64
CA ASP A 132 11.91 8.74 -7.08
C ASP A 132 10.69 7.82 -7.21
N ASP A 133 10.26 7.59 -8.45
CA ASP A 133 9.12 6.72 -8.76
C ASP A 133 9.54 5.24 -8.91
N THR A 134 10.83 4.93 -8.74
CA THR A 134 11.36 3.55 -8.87
C THR A 134 11.20 2.73 -7.59
N LYS A 135 10.81 3.36 -6.47
CA LYS A 135 10.75 2.76 -5.13
C LYS A 135 9.56 3.26 -4.33
N ILE A 136 9.12 2.42 -3.41
CA ILE A 136 8.17 2.78 -2.35
C ILE A 136 8.73 2.40 -0.98
N LEU A 137 8.22 3.06 0.06
CA LEU A 137 8.47 2.73 1.46
C LEU A 137 7.21 2.09 2.04
N VAL A 138 7.38 0.95 2.69
CA VAL A 138 6.33 0.28 3.47
C VAL A 138 6.71 0.34 4.93
N TYR A 139 5.82 0.87 5.76
CA TYR A 139 5.99 0.98 7.20
C TYR A 139 4.86 0.24 7.93
N GLY A 140 5.23 -0.57 8.92
CA GLY A 140 4.29 -1.30 9.78
C GLY A 140 4.57 -0.97 11.26
N TRP A 141 3.50 -0.82 12.06
CA TRP A 141 3.59 -0.63 13.51
C TRP A 141 2.54 -1.42 14.27
#